data_AF-A0A831X221-F1
#
_entry.id   AF-A0A831X221-F1
#
_cell.length_a   1.000
_cell.length_b   1.000
_cell.length_c   1.000
_cell.angle_alpha   90.00
_cell.angle_beta   90.00
_cell.angle_gamma   90.00
#
_symmetry.space_group_name_H-M   'P 1'
#
loop_
_entity.id
_entity.type
_entity.pdbx_description
1 polymer ?
#
loop_
_entity_poly.entity_id
_entity_poly.type
_entity_poly.pdbx_seq_one_letter_code
_entity_poly.pdbx_strand_id
1 'polypeptide(L)'
;MLRAILQARRLMRGHLPRRGGSWGLWPAALLGLALYLAGCRAPVALVSSLPPSASTITVYTSASQPFYSAHDGLRGIQLRVNVPTEFLPGQTPALTGGASLRVTYEPDLDPRYPDRDFYAWPESEQWLGELVDGRTIGQTFRSLYPGLNGITLRVSTYGADFSPGTGRLRQGQPAIVREAPFAGREVTVLPGGTEVEVRSAREGWAEVILPDGRRGYVDQDQFASLPPPSRRNTGEVILRLYRLSDGALLRESRLPASTLHDQSHVTFSFEPLPDSYRQEYRFTLTAAGARPGSAVTFRFSPIDVYSEGRRLEGNVETDGDLIFRPAYAERVLVETPLDQALWSGLTGVLEVTFEPTGPTRDCYLRVTIQAGDRPVIVHWSWVRPPGGLPLSSADDPGAPAGGLVLNALYADDVPVLGVLGGLARGYARLFWRDPWLTAAYIAVVAGALAWVVRRARESWSHGR
;
A
#
# COMPACT_ATOMS: atom_id res chain seq x y z
N MET A 1 -17.82 27.34 -11.45
CA MET A 1 -18.24 28.16 -10.30
C MET A 1 -18.73 29.57 -10.70
N LEU A 2 -17.95 30.38 -11.42
CA LEU A 2 -18.39 31.75 -11.85
C LEU A 2 -19.58 31.78 -12.81
N ARG A 3 -19.70 30.82 -13.75
CA ARG A 3 -20.85 30.74 -14.68
C ARG A 3 -22.17 30.40 -13.97
N ALA A 4 -22.13 29.62 -12.89
CA ALA A 4 -23.31 29.30 -12.07
C ALA A 4 -23.79 30.52 -11.25
N ILE A 5 -22.85 31.32 -10.73
CA ILE A 5 -23.16 32.58 -10.03
C ILE A 5 -23.84 33.59 -10.98
N LEU A 6 -23.43 33.63 -12.26
CA LEU A 6 -24.02 34.52 -13.26
C LEU A 6 -25.42 34.07 -13.72
N GLN A 7 -25.70 32.76 -13.78
CA GLN A 7 -27.03 32.24 -14.11
C GLN A 7 -28.06 32.47 -12.99
N ALA A 8 -27.66 32.31 -11.72
CA ALA A 8 -28.52 32.63 -10.57
C ALA A 8 -28.87 34.13 -10.50
N ARG A 9 -27.95 35.01 -10.90
CA ARG A 9 -28.17 36.45 -10.95
C ARG A 9 -29.16 36.88 -12.05
N ARG A 10 -29.29 36.09 -13.11
CA ARG A 10 -30.22 36.34 -14.22
C ARG A 10 -31.64 35.89 -13.90
N LEU A 11 -31.80 34.83 -13.10
CA LEU A 11 -33.10 34.33 -12.63
C LEU A 11 -33.73 35.20 -11.52
N MET A 12 -32.94 35.94 -10.75
CA MET A 12 -33.45 36.82 -9.68
C MET A 12 -33.87 38.23 -10.12
N ARG A 13 -33.84 38.57 -11.42
CA ARG A 13 -34.17 39.93 -11.92
C ARG A 13 -35.57 40.09 -12.53
N GLY A 14 -36.37 39.04 -12.66
CA GLY A 14 -37.73 39.13 -13.21
C GLY A 14 -38.78 38.83 -12.15
N HIS A 15 -39.59 39.84 -11.81
CA HIS A 15 -40.77 39.80 -10.92
C HIS A 15 -40.53 39.82 -9.40
N LEU A 16 -40.59 41.04 -8.85
CA LEU A 16 -40.87 41.29 -7.43
C LEU A 16 -42.39 41.49 -7.24
N PRO A 17 -43.12 40.60 -6.55
CA PRO A 17 -44.47 40.89 -6.10
C PRO A 17 -44.46 41.82 -4.88
N ARG A 18 -45.54 42.60 -4.77
CA ARG A 18 -45.79 43.59 -3.71
C ARG A 18 -45.84 42.97 -2.31
N ARG A 19 -45.37 43.77 -1.35
CA ARG A 19 -45.30 43.59 0.11
C ARG A 19 -46.48 42.80 0.72
N GLY A 20 -46.19 41.59 1.21
CA GLY A 20 -47.05 40.82 2.11
C GLY A 20 -46.28 39.69 2.79
N GLY A 21 -46.15 39.73 4.12
CA GLY A 21 -45.76 38.63 5.02
C GLY A 21 -44.61 37.69 4.61
N SER A 22 -43.35 38.11 4.78
CA SER A 22 -42.15 37.34 4.40
C SER A 22 -41.77 36.15 5.30
N TRP A 23 -42.67 35.65 6.14
CA TRP A 23 -42.38 34.52 7.05
C TRP A 23 -42.51 33.14 6.39
N GLY A 24 -43.18 33.03 5.24
CA GLY A 24 -43.32 31.76 4.49
C GLY A 24 -42.13 31.36 3.61
N LEU A 25 -41.13 32.24 3.42
CA LEU A 25 -39.99 31.99 2.52
C LEU A 25 -38.81 31.30 3.20
N TRP A 26 -38.70 31.36 4.52
CA TRP A 26 -37.61 30.73 5.27
C TRP A 26 -37.63 29.19 5.23
N PRO A 27 -38.79 28.51 5.41
CA PRO A 27 -38.86 27.06 5.30
C PRO A 27 -38.50 26.58 3.89
N ALA A 28 -38.95 27.30 2.85
CA ALA A 28 -38.65 27.00 1.46
C ALA A 28 -37.16 27.25 1.11
N ALA A 29 -36.56 28.30 1.65
CA ALA A 29 -35.13 28.59 1.48
C ALA A 29 -34.24 27.58 2.22
N LEU A 30 -34.63 27.17 3.43
CA LEU A 30 -33.93 26.14 4.21
C LEU A 30 -34.08 24.76 3.57
N LEU A 31 -35.27 24.41 3.06
CA LEU A 31 -35.49 23.18 2.31
C LEU A 31 -34.71 23.19 0.99
N GLY A 32 -34.69 24.33 0.27
CA GLY A 32 -33.89 24.53 -0.93
C GLY A 32 -32.39 24.40 -0.66
N LEU A 33 -31.89 24.97 0.44
CA LEU A 33 -30.50 24.82 0.87
C LEU A 33 -30.19 23.38 1.30
N ALA A 34 -31.10 22.70 2.02
CA ALA A 34 -30.93 21.31 2.43
C ALA A 34 -30.91 20.37 1.22
N LEU A 35 -31.79 20.58 0.24
CA LEU A 35 -31.81 19.83 -1.03
C LEU A 35 -30.56 20.12 -1.87
N TYR A 36 -30.11 21.38 -1.90
CA TYR A 36 -28.88 21.77 -2.58
C TYR A 36 -27.65 21.11 -1.93
N LEU A 37 -27.56 21.15 -0.59
CA LEU A 37 -26.49 20.49 0.17
C LEU A 37 -26.59 18.95 0.13
N ALA A 38 -27.79 18.39 -0.03
CA ALA A 38 -27.99 16.95 -0.24
C ALA A 38 -27.46 16.49 -1.61
N GLY A 39 -27.54 17.38 -2.61
CA GLY A 39 -26.95 17.16 -3.93
C GLY A 39 -25.47 17.53 -4.03
N CYS A 40 -24.93 18.31 -3.08
CA CYS A 40 -23.51 18.62 -3.05
C CYS A 40 -22.70 17.39 -2.68
N ARG A 41 -21.78 17.06 -3.58
CA ARG A 41 -20.79 16.02 -3.41
C ARG A 41 -19.41 16.68 -3.39
N ALA A 42 -18.65 16.40 -2.33
CA ALA A 42 -17.28 16.89 -2.22
C ALA A 42 -16.35 15.76 -2.65
N PRO A 43 -15.36 16.06 -3.51
CA PRO A 43 -14.40 15.06 -3.91
C PRO A 43 -13.58 14.62 -2.70
N VAL A 44 -13.41 13.32 -2.55
CA VAL A 44 -12.56 12.78 -1.49
C VAL A 44 -11.11 12.93 -1.88
N ALA A 45 -10.31 13.43 -0.95
CA ALA A 45 -8.87 13.49 -1.07
C ALA A 45 -8.23 12.63 0.03
N LEU A 46 -7.03 12.10 -0.23
CA LEU A 46 -6.26 11.29 0.71
C LEU A 46 -6.04 12.01 2.03
N VAL A 47 -5.76 13.31 1.96
CA VAL A 47 -5.68 14.24 3.09
C VAL A 47 -6.46 15.51 2.78
N SER A 48 -6.91 16.24 3.83
CA SER A 48 -7.75 17.43 3.69
C SER A 48 -7.09 18.59 2.94
N SER A 49 -5.76 18.63 2.91
CA SER A 49 -4.95 19.63 2.23
C SER A 49 -3.56 19.07 1.97
N LEU A 50 -2.86 19.59 0.96
CA LEU A 50 -1.45 19.25 0.74
C LEU A 50 -0.62 19.55 2.01
N PRO A 51 0.32 18.66 2.38
CA PRO A 51 1.17 18.90 3.53
C PRO A 51 2.12 20.08 3.29
N PRO A 52 2.62 20.75 4.35
CA PRO A 52 3.56 21.85 4.21
C PRO A 52 4.90 21.34 3.66
N SER A 53 5.51 22.10 2.74
CA SER A 53 6.85 21.78 2.23
C SER A 53 7.91 21.98 3.31
N ALA A 54 8.78 20.99 3.48
CA ALA A 54 9.99 21.10 4.28
C ALA A 54 11.18 21.56 3.42
N SER A 55 11.37 20.94 2.26
CA SER A 55 12.40 21.31 1.27
C SER A 55 12.05 20.67 -0.08
N THR A 56 13.01 20.65 -1.01
CA THR A 56 12.91 20.03 -2.33
C THR A 56 13.94 18.94 -2.52
N ILE A 57 13.64 17.98 -3.39
CA ILE A 57 14.59 17.03 -3.96
C ILE A 57 14.58 17.15 -5.48
N THR A 58 15.74 16.96 -6.11
CA THR A 58 15.87 16.91 -7.56
C THR A 58 15.84 15.45 -8.00
N VAL A 59 14.86 15.10 -8.84
CA VAL A 59 14.67 13.76 -9.39
C VAL A 59 15.36 13.71 -10.75
N TYR A 60 16.47 12.97 -10.84
CA TYR A 60 17.22 12.72 -12.07
C TYR A 60 16.83 11.40 -12.72
N THR A 61 16.47 10.41 -11.91
CA THR A 61 16.02 9.09 -12.37
C THR A 61 14.58 8.87 -11.94
N SER A 62 14.36 8.62 -10.64
CA SER A 62 13.01 8.41 -10.12
C SER A 62 12.90 8.69 -8.62
N ALA A 63 11.72 9.14 -8.22
CA ALA A 63 11.32 9.23 -6.82
C ALA A 63 9.95 8.58 -6.65
N SER A 64 9.75 7.82 -5.57
CA SER A 64 8.49 7.14 -5.31
C SER A 64 7.98 7.35 -3.89
N GLN A 65 6.67 7.33 -3.74
CA GLN A 65 5.97 7.45 -2.46
C GLN A 65 4.86 6.39 -2.38
N PRO A 66 5.00 5.41 -1.50
CA PRO A 66 3.91 4.53 -1.12
C PRO A 66 2.87 5.27 -0.26
N PHE A 67 1.59 4.93 -0.40
CA PHE A 67 0.52 5.41 0.48
C PHE A 67 -0.63 4.41 0.57
N TYR A 68 -1.33 4.44 1.69
CA TYR A 68 -2.55 3.67 1.91
C TYR A 68 -3.77 4.43 1.37
N SER A 69 -4.50 3.80 0.47
CA SER A 69 -5.71 4.35 -0.13
C SER A 69 -6.95 3.85 0.62
N ALA A 70 -7.62 4.73 1.36
CA ALA A 70 -8.85 4.39 2.10
C ALA A 70 -10.13 4.44 1.23
N HIS A 71 -9.99 4.83 -0.04
CA HIS A 71 -11.11 5.14 -0.92
C HIS A 71 -10.96 4.49 -2.29
N ASP A 72 -12.08 4.37 -3.00
CA ASP A 72 -12.11 3.76 -4.31
C ASP A 72 -12.14 4.79 -5.45
N GLY A 73 -11.82 4.33 -6.66
CA GLY A 73 -11.86 5.12 -7.87
C GLY A 73 -10.87 6.29 -7.84
N LEU A 74 -9.57 5.98 -7.65
CA LEU A 74 -8.51 6.97 -7.79
C LEU A 74 -8.67 7.69 -9.15
N ARG A 75 -8.70 9.01 -9.16
CA ARG A 75 -8.97 9.82 -10.37
C ARG A 75 -7.98 10.96 -10.60
N GLY A 76 -7.09 11.19 -9.66
CA GLY A 76 -6.10 12.24 -9.82
C GLY A 76 -5.04 12.24 -8.73
N ILE A 77 -3.91 12.88 -9.05
CA ILE A 77 -2.80 13.13 -8.12
C ILE A 77 -2.45 14.61 -8.20
N GLN A 78 -2.40 15.25 -7.05
CA GLN A 78 -1.80 16.58 -6.90
C GLN A 78 -0.37 16.41 -6.41
N LEU A 79 0.58 17.07 -7.07
CA LEU A 79 1.99 17.01 -6.74
C LEU A 79 2.57 18.42 -6.74
N ARG A 80 3.26 18.80 -5.67
CA ARG A 80 3.95 20.09 -5.62
C ARG A 80 5.35 19.98 -6.21
N VAL A 81 5.63 20.84 -7.19
CA VAL A 81 6.89 20.85 -7.95
C VAL A 81 7.41 22.28 -8.12
N ASN A 82 8.70 22.43 -8.43
CA ASN A 82 9.24 23.66 -8.98
C ASN A 82 9.35 23.53 -10.50
N VAL A 83 8.48 24.25 -11.22
CA VAL A 83 8.55 24.35 -12.68
C VAL A 83 9.48 25.51 -13.07
N PRO A 84 10.36 25.36 -14.06
CA PRO A 84 11.15 26.46 -14.60
C PRO A 84 10.27 27.63 -15.06
N THR A 85 10.64 28.86 -14.71
CA THR A 85 9.91 30.07 -15.11
C THR A 85 10.36 30.64 -16.46
N GLU A 86 11.44 30.11 -17.03
CA GLU A 86 12.03 30.56 -18.29
C GLU A 86 12.12 29.40 -19.28
N PHE A 87 11.58 29.61 -20.48
CA PHE A 87 11.64 28.67 -21.61
C PHE A 87 12.43 29.31 -22.74
N LEU A 88 13.29 28.54 -23.41
CA LEU A 88 14.05 29.04 -24.56
C LEU A 88 13.11 29.29 -25.76
N PRO A 89 13.39 30.30 -26.62
CA PRO A 89 12.59 30.55 -27.83
C PRO A 89 12.52 29.31 -28.72
N GLY A 90 11.32 28.88 -29.09
CA GLY A 90 11.08 27.72 -29.96
C GLY A 90 10.93 26.37 -29.23
N GLN A 91 11.09 26.32 -27.91
CA GLN A 91 10.72 25.14 -27.12
C GLN A 91 9.22 25.17 -26.77
N THR A 92 8.53 24.05 -26.99
CA THR A 92 7.23 23.80 -26.36
C THR A 92 7.43 23.81 -24.84
N PRO A 93 6.56 24.47 -24.04
CA PRO A 93 6.69 24.48 -22.59
C PRO A 93 6.42 23.08 -22.04
N ALA A 94 7.46 22.25 -21.99
CA ALA A 94 7.48 21.00 -21.25
C ALA A 94 7.75 21.35 -19.79
N LEU A 95 6.68 21.49 -18.99
CA LEU A 95 6.73 21.89 -17.57
C LEU A 95 7.75 21.06 -16.76
N THR A 96 7.97 19.83 -17.17
CA THR A 96 8.83 18.83 -16.50
C THR A 96 9.86 18.19 -17.41
N GLY A 97 9.92 18.59 -18.69
CA GLY A 97 10.88 18.04 -19.65
C GLY A 97 10.64 16.56 -19.95
N GLY A 98 9.39 16.15 -20.16
CA GLY A 98 9.04 14.77 -20.51
C GLY A 98 8.91 13.81 -19.34
N ALA A 99 8.91 14.30 -18.09
CA ALA A 99 8.72 13.43 -16.93
C ALA A 99 7.33 12.78 -16.92
N SER A 100 7.22 11.61 -16.30
CA SER A 100 5.96 10.88 -16.15
C SER A 100 5.64 10.60 -14.69
N LEU A 101 4.34 10.50 -14.41
CA LEU A 101 3.81 9.99 -13.17
C LEU A 101 3.17 8.63 -13.43
N ARG A 102 3.56 7.63 -12.65
CA ARG A 102 3.01 6.28 -12.66
C ARG A 102 2.40 5.96 -11.30
N VAL A 103 1.24 5.30 -11.28
CA VAL A 103 0.68 4.71 -10.05
C VAL A 103 0.52 3.21 -10.22
N THR A 104 1.00 2.45 -9.25
CA THR A 104 0.88 0.98 -9.17
C THR A 104 0.31 0.55 -7.83
N TYR A 105 -0.18 -0.70 -7.74
CA TYR A 105 -0.40 -1.34 -6.45
C TYR A 105 0.93 -1.69 -5.79
N GLU A 106 0.92 -1.74 -4.45
CA GLU A 106 2.11 -2.03 -3.64
C GLU A 106 1.77 -3.06 -2.53
N PRO A 107 1.39 -4.30 -2.88
CA PRO A 107 0.93 -5.30 -1.92
C PRO A 107 2.01 -5.75 -0.93
N ASP A 108 3.29 -5.64 -1.29
CA ASP A 108 4.42 -6.09 -0.46
C ASP A 108 4.60 -5.29 0.83
N LEU A 109 4.01 -4.09 0.89
CA LEU A 109 4.03 -3.21 2.05
C LEU A 109 2.79 -3.38 2.94
N ASP A 110 1.88 -4.28 2.59
CA ASP A 110 0.64 -4.49 3.33
C ASP A 110 0.87 -5.29 4.63
N PRO A 111 0.70 -4.67 5.82
CA PRO A 111 1.02 -5.32 7.09
C PRO A 111 -0.03 -6.35 7.52
N ARG A 112 -1.12 -6.51 6.77
CA ARG A 112 -2.22 -7.42 7.11
C ARG A 112 -1.88 -8.88 6.82
N TYR A 113 -0.92 -9.16 5.95
CA TYR A 113 -0.50 -10.54 5.70
C TYR A 113 0.39 -11.06 6.84
N PRO A 114 0.31 -12.36 7.17
CA PRO A 114 1.05 -12.93 8.30
C PRO A 114 2.58 -12.86 8.14
N ASP A 115 3.09 -12.99 6.90
CA ASP A 115 4.50 -12.70 6.63
C ASP A 115 4.74 -11.18 6.60
N ARG A 116 5.09 -10.59 7.75
CA ARG A 116 5.23 -9.14 7.93
C ARG A 116 6.61 -8.59 7.58
N ASP A 117 7.64 -9.38 7.84
CA ASP A 117 9.02 -9.06 7.53
C ASP A 117 9.64 -10.27 6.85
N PHE A 118 9.70 -10.19 5.52
CA PHE A 118 10.21 -11.23 4.63
C PHE A 118 11.63 -11.67 5.00
N TYR A 119 12.43 -10.83 5.66
CA TYR A 119 13.80 -11.17 6.02
C TYR A 119 13.93 -11.69 7.47
N ALA A 120 12.91 -11.53 8.30
CA ALA A 120 12.92 -11.98 9.68
C ALA A 120 12.37 -13.40 9.83
N TRP A 121 13.03 -14.20 10.67
CA TRP A 121 12.63 -15.57 11.02
C TRP A 121 12.46 -15.67 12.54
N PRO A 122 11.35 -15.14 13.09
CA PRO A 122 11.18 -15.04 14.54
C PRO A 122 11.06 -16.42 15.18
N GLU A 123 11.63 -16.55 16.38
CA GLU A 123 11.62 -17.80 17.16
C GLU A 123 10.22 -18.21 17.64
N SER A 124 9.28 -17.25 17.66
CA SER A 124 7.87 -17.51 18.00
C SER A 124 7.13 -18.35 16.95
N GLU A 125 7.64 -18.40 15.71
CA GLU A 125 7.13 -19.27 14.66
C GLU A 125 7.73 -20.67 14.76
N GLN A 126 7.01 -21.67 14.25
CA GLN A 126 7.38 -23.08 14.34
C GLN A 126 7.29 -23.77 12.98
N TRP A 127 7.80 -24.99 12.91
CA TRP A 127 7.66 -25.86 11.74
C TRP A 127 6.52 -26.85 11.97
N LEU A 128 5.63 -27.02 10.99
CA LEU A 128 4.48 -27.95 11.07
C LEU A 128 4.84 -29.44 11.11
N GLY A 129 6.13 -29.74 10.97
CA GLY A 129 6.63 -31.08 10.70
C GLY A 129 6.54 -31.43 9.22
N GLU A 130 7.14 -32.55 8.86
CA GLU A 130 7.26 -32.97 7.46
C GLU A 130 5.90 -33.12 6.76
N LEU A 131 5.82 -32.55 5.56
CA LEU A 131 4.74 -32.75 4.62
C LEU A 131 5.08 -33.99 3.80
N VAL A 132 4.54 -35.14 4.21
CA VAL A 132 4.71 -36.43 3.53
C VAL A 132 3.52 -36.72 2.62
N ASP A 133 3.65 -37.72 1.75
CA ASP A 133 2.57 -38.13 0.86
C ASP A 133 1.28 -38.50 1.65
N GLY A 134 0.13 -38.08 1.13
CA GLY A 134 -1.17 -38.20 1.79
C GLY A 134 -1.48 -37.13 2.85
N ARG A 135 -0.50 -36.40 3.39
CA ARG A 135 -0.78 -35.24 4.28
C ARG A 135 -1.14 -34.01 3.45
N THR A 136 -2.19 -33.31 3.86
CA THR A 136 -2.62 -32.05 3.25
C THR A 136 -2.69 -30.99 4.33
N ILE A 137 -2.01 -29.85 4.12
CA ILE A 137 -2.15 -28.66 4.95
C ILE A 137 -2.73 -27.53 4.10
N GLY A 138 -3.30 -26.50 4.71
CA GLY A 138 -3.83 -25.37 3.95
C GLY A 138 -4.11 -24.15 4.81
N GLN A 139 -4.62 -23.11 4.15
CA GLN A 139 -5.02 -21.86 4.78
C GLN A 139 -6.13 -21.22 3.94
N THR A 140 -7.16 -20.70 4.61
CA THR A 140 -8.11 -19.77 3.99
C THR A 140 -7.60 -18.34 4.11
N PHE A 141 -7.85 -17.52 3.09
CA PHE A 141 -7.44 -16.11 3.12
C PHE A 141 -8.28 -15.25 2.21
N ARG A 142 -8.25 -13.94 2.47
CA ARG A 142 -8.83 -12.93 1.62
C ARG A 142 -7.75 -12.26 0.78
N SER A 143 -7.97 -12.20 -0.53
CA SER A 143 -7.12 -11.44 -1.44
C SER A 143 -7.49 -9.96 -1.39
N LEU A 144 -6.50 -9.09 -1.11
CA LEU A 144 -6.74 -7.65 -0.91
C LEU A 144 -6.48 -6.82 -2.17
N TYR A 145 -5.97 -7.44 -3.23
CA TYR A 145 -5.60 -6.77 -4.48
C TYR A 145 -6.12 -7.58 -5.68
N PRO A 146 -6.35 -6.94 -6.84
CA PRO A 146 -6.64 -7.66 -8.08
C PRO A 146 -5.37 -8.33 -8.63
N GLY A 147 -5.54 -9.36 -9.46
CA GLY A 147 -4.43 -9.99 -10.18
C GLY A 147 -3.61 -10.97 -9.33
N LEU A 148 -4.21 -11.63 -8.34
CA LEU A 148 -3.55 -12.69 -7.55
C LEU A 148 -2.91 -13.71 -8.48
N ASN A 149 -1.59 -13.91 -8.39
CA ASN A 149 -0.81 -14.77 -9.30
C ASN A 149 0.19 -15.68 -8.60
N GLY A 150 0.23 -15.68 -7.28
CA GLY A 150 1.06 -16.62 -6.54
C GLY A 150 0.77 -16.62 -5.05
N ILE A 151 1.33 -17.60 -4.36
CA ILE A 151 1.39 -17.64 -2.89
C ILE A 151 2.85 -17.94 -2.52
N THR A 152 3.46 -17.02 -1.78
CA THR A 152 4.79 -17.20 -1.20
C THR A 152 4.65 -17.78 0.20
N LEU A 153 5.43 -18.82 0.51
CA LEU A 153 5.48 -19.48 1.81
C LEU A 153 6.92 -19.64 2.27
N ARG A 154 7.11 -19.75 3.58
CA ARG A 154 8.40 -20.14 4.18
C ARG A 154 8.51 -21.65 4.27
N VAL A 155 9.56 -22.19 3.66
CA VAL A 155 9.84 -23.63 3.60
C VAL A 155 11.17 -23.95 4.28
N SER A 156 11.27 -25.14 4.87
CA SER A 156 12.56 -25.73 5.25
C SER A 156 12.68 -27.12 4.67
N THR A 157 13.92 -27.45 4.32
CA THR A 157 14.33 -28.71 3.73
C THR A 157 15.20 -29.53 4.69
N TYR A 158 15.33 -29.10 5.95
CA TYR A 158 16.18 -29.67 7.00
C TYR A 158 17.57 -30.10 6.49
N GLY A 159 18.30 -29.19 5.84
CA GLY A 159 19.66 -29.43 5.35
C GLY A 159 19.78 -30.21 4.04
N ALA A 160 18.78 -30.13 3.14
CA ALA A 160 18.87 -30.79 1.83
C ALA A 160 19.87 -30.11 0.86
N ASP A 161 20.30 -28.88 1.13
CA ASP A 161 21.32 -28.18 0.33
C ASP A 161 22.71 -28.76 0.60
N PHE A 162 23.14 -28.75 1.87
CA PHE A 162 24.43 -29.27 2.32
C PHE A 162 24.42 -29.55 3.84
N SER A 163 25.37 -30.35 4.31
CA SER A 163 25.60 -30.57 5.76
C SER A 163 26.61 -29.57 6.33
N PRO A 164 26.59 -29.28 7.65
CA PRO A 164 27.65 -28.50 8.28
C PRO A 164 29.04 -29.12 8.04
N GLY A 165 30.06 -28.28 7.87
CA GLY A 165 31.43 -28.74 7.64
C GLY A 165 32.31 -27.68 6.98
N THR A 166 33.31 -28.10 6.20
CA THR A 166 34.20 -27.19 5.47
C THR A 166 33.72 -27.01 4.03
N GLY A 167 33.40 -25.77 3.66
CA GLY A 167 33.17 -25.36 2.28
C GLY A 167 34.42 -24.71 1.68
N ARG A 168 34.58 -24.83 0.36
CA ARG A 168 35.69 -24.19 -0.37
C ARG A 168 35.16 -23.26 -1.44
N LEU A 169 35.60 -22.00 -1.40
CA LEU A 169 35.23 -20.99 -2.39
C LEU A 169 35.87 -21.26 -3.76
N ARG A 170 35.23 -20.78 -4.83
CA ARG A 170 35.79 -20.84 -6.19
C ARG A 170 37.11 -20.08 -6.27
N GLN A 171 38.04 -20.59 -7.05
CA GLN A 171 39.33 -19.95 -7.30
C GLN A 171 39.14 -18.69 -8.17
N GLY A 172 39.98 -17.67 -7.94
CA GLY A 172 40.04 -16.48 -8.80
C GLY A 172 38.87 -15.50 -8.69
N GLN A 173 37.89 -15.76 -7.83
CA GLN A 173 36.77 -14.86 -7.56
C GLN A 173 36.65 -14.60 -6.06
N PRO A 174 36.73 -13.34 -5.60
CA PRO A 174 36.46 -13.02 -4.20
C PRO A 174 34.98 -13.26 -3.87
N ALA A 175 34.71 -13.70 -2.64
CA ALA A 175 33.36 -13.92 -2.14
C ALA A 175 32.96 -12.82 -1.16
N ILE A 176 31.80 -12.22 -1.37
CA ILE A 176 31.27 -11.17 -0.49
C ILE A 176 30.50 -11.85 0.64
N VAL A 177 30.90 -11.59 1.87
CA VAL A 177 30.21 -12.08 3.07
C VAL A 177 29.23 -11.01 3.53
N ARG A 178 27.97 -11.39 3.72
CA ARG A 178 26.89 -10.48 4.14
C ARG A 178 26.35 -10.82 5.52
N GLU A 179 25.75 -9.84 6.20
CA GLU A 179 25.10 -10.04 7.51
C GLU A 179 23.84 -10.91 7.42
N ALA A 180 23.18 -10.89 6.26
CA ALA A 180 21.98 -11.66 5.94
C ALA A 180 21.93 -11.94 4.42
N PRO A 181 21.21 -12.98 3.97
CA PRO A 181 20.98 -13.23 2.54
C PRO A 181 20.36 -12.03 1.82
N PHE A 182 20.78 -11.79 0.57
CA PHE A 182 20.30 -10.75 -0.38
C PHE A 182 20.43 -9.28 0.07
N ALA A 183 19.83 -8.91 1.21
CA ALA A 183 19.70 -7.54 1.70
C ALA A 183 20.69 -7.20 2.83
N GLY A 184 21.50 -8.16 3.27
CA GLY A 184 22.51 -7.94 4.30
C GLY A 184 23.62 -7.01 3.82
N ARG A 185 24.07 -6.15 4.73
CA ARG A 185 25.27 -5.32 4.51
C ARG A 185 26.48 -6.22 4.33
N GLU A 186 27.46 -5.73 3.58
CA GLU A 186 28.75 -6.39 3.46
C GLU A 186 29.47 -6.36 4.82
N VAL A 187 29.88 -7.53 5.28
CA VAL A 187 30.68 -7.73 6.49
C VAL A 187 32.16 -7.71 6.16
N THR A 188 32.53 -8.43 5.09
CA THR A 188 33.90 -8.57 4.62
C THR A 188 33.93 -9.24 3.23
N VAL A 189 35.12 -9.33 2.64
CA VAL A 189 35.37 -10.03 1.38
C VAL A 189 36.44 -11.09 1.60
N LEU A 190 36.14 -12.33 1.23
CA LEU A 190 37.06 -13.45 1.32
C LEU A 190 37.77 -13.68 -0.02
N PRO A 191 39.09 -13.98 -0.02
CA PRO A 191 39.79 -14.40 -1.22
C PRO A 191 39.17 -15.66 -1.85
N GLY A 192 39.25 -15.76 -3.17
CA GLY A 192 38.86 -16.98 -3.87
C GLY A 192 39.70 -18.17 -3.44
N GLY A 193 39.09 -19.34 -3.34
CA GLY A 193 39.76 -20.56 -2.90
C GLY A 193 39.88 -20.74 -1.38
N THR A 194 39.50 -19.74 -0.58
CA THR A 194 39.49 -19.84 0.88
C THR A 194 38.55 -20.95 1.34
N GLU A 195 39.01 -21.72 2.32
CA GLU A 195 38.20 -22.69 3.05
C GLU A 195 37.53 -22.01 4.24
N VAL A 196 36.24 -22.28 4.42
CA VAL A 196 35.42 -21.69 5.49
C VAL A 196 34.56 -22.75 6.13
N GLU A 197 34.31 -22.61 7.44
CA GLU A 197 33.30 -23.44 8.11
C GLU A 197 31.91 -22.96 7.68
N VAL A 198 31.12 -23.87 7.11
CA VAL A 198 29.70 -23.68 6.76
C VAL A 198 28.82 -24.37 7.78
N ARG A 199 27.75 -23.69 8.23
CA ARG A 199 26.86 -24.17 9.30
C ARG A 199 25.50 -24.61 8.78
N SER A 200 24.87 -23.78 7.97
CA SER A 200 23.50 -23.96 7.54
C SER A 200 23.26 -23.30 6.19
N ALA A 201 22.21 -23.72 5.51
CA ALA A 201 21.73 -23.06 4.30
C ALA A 201 20.51 -22.20 4.63
N ARG A 202 20.42 -21.05 3.96
CA ARG A 202 19.27 -20.14 4.05
C ARG A 202 19.11 -19.38 2.76
N GLU A 203 17.95 -19.50 2.11
CA GLU A 203 17.64 -18.81 0.84
C GLU A 203 18.66 -19.04 -0.29
N GLY A 204 19.30 -20.21 -0.35
CA GLY A 204 20.38 -20.46 -1.32
C GLY A 204 21.74 -19.84 -0.95
N TRP A 205 21.87 -19.29 0.26
CA TRP A 205 23.13 -18.83 0.84
C TRP A 205 23.63 -19.82 1.88
N ALA A 206 24.95 -19.90 2.05
CA ALA A 206 25.60 -20.65 3.12
C ALA A 206 25.95 -19.70 4.28
N GLU A 207 25.47 -20.02 5.48
CA GLU A 207 25.94 -19.39 6.71
C GLU A 207 27.38 -19.88 6.99
N VAL A 208 28.32 -18.94 7.04
CA VAL A 208 29.75 -19.18 7.29
C VAL A 208 30.18 -18.64 8.65
N ILE A 209 31.13 -19.31 9.29
CA ILE A 209 31.87 -18.79 10.45
C ILE A 209 33.20 -18.24 9.96
N LEU A 210 33.42 -16.95 10.23
CA LEU A 210 34.67 -16.27 9.92
C LEU A 210 35.76 -16.62 10.96
N PRO A 211 37.05 -16.45 10.62
CA PRO A 211 38.15 -16.76 11.55
C PRO A 211 38.10 -15.98 12.87
N ASP A 212 37.44 -14.82 12.89
CA ASP A 212 37.22 -13.99 14.08
C ASP A 212 35.99 -14.41 14.91
N GLY A 213 35.32 -15.50 14.52
CA GLY A 213 34.13 -16.03 15.18
C GLY A 213 32.81 -15.36 14.78
N ARG A 214 32.85 -14.30 13.95
CA ARG A 214 31.62 -13.69 13.43
C ARG A 214 30.95 -14.62 12.43
N ARG A 215 29.65 -14.42 12.27
CA ARG A 215 28.83 -15.13 11.28
C ARG A 215 28.58 -14.23 10.09
N GLY A 216 28.41 -14.85 8.93
CA GLY A 216 27.93 -14.17 7.74
C GLY A 216 27.37 -15.16 6.73
N TYR A 217 26.94 -14.65 5.59
CA TYR A 217 26.33 -15.44 4.53
C TYR A 217 27.10 -15.22 3.24
N VAL A 218 27.38 -16.31 2.53
CA VAL A 218 27.98 -16.32 1.19
C VAL A 218 27.06 -17.09 0.25
N ASP A 219 26.85 -16.57 -0.96
CA ASP A 219 26.03 -17.23 -1.98
C ASP A 219 26.58 -18.64 -2.28
N GLN A 220 25.72 -19.66 -2.29
CA GLN A 220 26.16 -21.04 -2.53
C GLN A 220 26.85 -21.21 -3.90
N ASP A 221 26.48 -20.40 -4.89
CA ASP A 221 27.10 -20.43 -6.22
C ASP A 221 28.57 -20.01 -6.20
N GLN A 222 29.03 -19.31 -5.15
CA GLN A 222 30.44 -18.92 -4.98
C GLN A 222 31.32 -20.06 -4.44
N PHE A 223 30.74 -21.20 -4.06
CA PHE A 223 31.49 -22.36 -3.61
C PHE A 223 31.88 -23.28 -4.78
N ALA A 224 33.13 -23.74 -4.78
CA ALA A 224 33.58 -24.83 -5.62
C ALA A 224 33.12 -26.19 -5.08
N SER A 225 33.02 -26.29 -3.75
CA SER A 225 32.52 -27.49 -3.08
C SER A 225 31.91 -27.13 -1.73
N LEU A 226 30.77 -27.77 -1.43
CA LEU A 226 30.13 -27.79 -0.12
C LEU A 226 30.09 -29.24 0.39
N PRO A 227 29.99 -29.46 1.70
CA PRO A 227 29.77 -30.80 2.24
C PRO A 227 28.51 -31.43 1.64
N PRO A 228 28.47 -32.77 1.46
CA PRO A 228 27.28 -33.42 0.92
C PRO A 228 26.07 -33.20 1.83
N PRO A 229 24.85 -33.10 1.28
CA PRO A 229 23.65 -32.92 2.08
C PRO A 229 23.37 -34.16 2.93
N SER A 230 22.82 -33.94 4.12
CA SER A 230 22.51 -35.00 5.10
C SER A 230 21.33 -35.86 4.66
N ARG A 231 20.51 -35.32 3.77
CA ARG A 231 19.32 -35.96 3.20
C ARG A 231 19.00 -35.38 1.83
N ARG A 232 18.09 -36.02 1.11
CA ARG A 232 17.59 -35.56 -0.19
C ARG A 232 16.08 -35.51 -0.16
N ASN A 233 15.53 -34.37 -0.53
CA ASN A 233 14.09 -34.24 -0.70
C ASN A 233 13.68 -34.78 -2.07
N THR A 234 12.56 -35.50 -2.10
CA THR A 234 12.03 -36.14 -3.30
C THR A 234 10.54 -35.85 -3.44
N GLY A 235 10.00 -36.10 -4.64
CA GLY A 235 8.60 -35.85 -4.95
C GLY A 235 8.31 -34.41 -5.36
N GLU A 236 7.03 -34.08 -5.40
CA GLU A 236 6.52 -32.77 -5.81
C GLU A 236 5.72 -32.14 -4.69
N VAL A 237 6.01 -30.87 -4.39
CA VAL A 237 5.14 -30.05 -3.59
C VAL A 237 4.12 -29.40 -4.51
N ILE A 238 2.85 -29.63 -4.23
CA ILE A 238 1.74 -29.18 -5.05
C ILE A 238 0.90 -28.20 -4.24
N LEU A 239 0.80 -26.97 -4.73
CA LEU A 239 -0.16 -25.98 -4.24
C LEU A 239 -1.40 -26.00 -5.12
N ARG A 240 -2.57 -26.09 -4.50
CA ARG A 240 -3.88 -25.92 -5.17
C ARG A 240 -4.62 -24.75 -4.55
N LEU A 241 -5.17 -23.88 -5.39
CA LEU A 241 -5.96 -22.72 -4.98
C LEU A 241 -7.43 -22.94 -5.36
N TYR A 242 -8.31 -22.83 -4.37
CA TYR A 242 -9.75 -22.95 -4.51
C TYR A 242 -10.42 -21.63 -4.20
N ARG A 243 -11.52 -21.35 -4.91
CA ARG A 243 -12.48 -20.33 -4.47
C ARG A 243 -13.22 -20.85 -3.24
N LEU A 244 -13.33 -20.04 -2.19
CA LEU A 244 -13.94 -20.50 -0.94
C LEU A 244 -15.47 -20.68 -1.07
N SER A 245 -16.14 -19.84 -1.86
CA SER A 245 -17.61 -19.79 -1.94
C SER A 245 -18.26 -21.04 -2.56
N ASP A 246 -17.63 -21.65 -3.56
CA ASP A 246 -18.16 -22.81 -4.31
C ASP A 246 -17.21 -24.01 -4.31
N GLY A 247 -16.01 -23.87 -3.72
CA GLY A 247 -14.99 -24.92 -3.69
C GLY A 247 -14.32 -25.18 -5.04
N ALA A 248 -14.54 -24.34 -6.06
CA ALA A 248 -13.96 -24.54 -7.39
C ALA A 248 -12.43 -24.44 -7.34
N LEU A 249 -11.74 -25.46 -7.89
CA LEU A 249 -10.31 -25.40 -8.12
C LEU A 249 -10.01 -24.37 -9.22
N LEU A 250 -9.27 -23.32 -8.88
CA LEU A 250 -8.94 -22.24 -9.79
C LEU A 250 -7.55 -22.39 -10.39
N ARG A 251 -6.57 -22.79 -9.58
CA ARG A 251 -5.15 -22.87 -9.96
C ARG A 251 -4.46 -24.04 -9.29
N GLU A 252 -3.44 -24.56 -9.95
CA GLU A 252 -2.51 -25.55 -9.43
C GLU A 252 -1.09 -25.15 -9.81
N SER A 253 -0.14 -25.28 -8.89
CA SER A 253 1.28 -25.03 -9.11
C SER A 253 2.08 -26.17 -8.47
N ARG A 254 3.09 -26.67 -9.18
CA ARG A 254 3.90 -27.82 -8.76
C ARG A 254 5.37 -27.44 -8.77
N LEU A 255 6.07 -27.79 -7.70
CA LEU A 255 7.51 -27.58 -7.57
C LEU A 255 8.17 -28.90 -7.14
N PRO A 256 9.23 -29.34 -7.82
CA PRO A 256 10.00 -30.48 -7.34
C PRO A 256 10.59 -30.15 -5.97
N ALA A 257 10.44 -31.06 -4.99
CA ALA A 257 10.94 -30.80 -3.63
C ALA A 257 12.47 -30.66 -3.58
N SER A 258 13.18 -31.18 -4.59
CA SER A 258 14.63 -31.11 -4.75
C SER A 258 15.15 -29.74 -5.20
N THR A 259 14.29 -28.85 -5.70
CA THR A 259 14.70 -27.48 -6.11
C THR A 259 14.48 -26.45 -5.02
N LEU A 260 13.99 -26.87 -3.85
CA LEU A 260 13.73 -26.00 -2.72
C LEU A 260 14.99 -25.87 -1.87
N HIS A 261 15.28 -24.66 -1.41
CA HIS A 261 16.38 -24.37 -0.50
C HIS A 261 15.91 -24.41 0.95
N ASP A 262 16.81 -24.75 1.86
CA ASP A 262 16.53 -24.70 3.29
C ASP A 262 16.27 -23.26 3.74
N GLN A 263 15.36 -23.12 4.69
CA GLN A 263 14.92 -21.84 5.26
C GLN A 263 14.73 -20.77 4.19
N SER A 264 13.89 -21.06 3.20
CA SER A 264 13.69 -20.20 2.04
C SER A 264 12.25 -19.73 1.88
N HIS A 265 12.07 -18.65 1.14
CA HIS A 265 10.77 -18.25 0.63
C HIS A 265 10.55 -18.86 -0.75
N VAL A 266 9.49 -19.66 -0.87
CA VAL A 266 9.09 -20.28 -2.13
C VAL A 266 7.79 -19.68 -2.62
N THR A 267 7.76 -19.23 -3.86
CA THR A 267 6.55 -18.72 -4.51
C THR A 267 5.97 -19.76 -5.45
N PHE A 268 4.75 -20.19 -5.17
CA PHE A 268 3.95 -21.01 -6.08
C PHE A 268 3.21 -20.11 -7.05
N SER A 269 3.83 -19.83 -8.18
CA SER A 269 3.26 -18.95 -9.21
C SER A 269 2.22 -19.68 -10.08
N PHE A 270 1.25 -18.92 -10.57
CA PHE A 270 0.19 -19.38 -11.48
C PHE A 270 -0.35 -18.21 -12.31
N GLU A 271 -1.16 -18.49 -13.34
CA GLU A 271 -1.77 -17.42 -14.16
C GLU A 271 -2.60 -16.46 -13.31
N PRO A 272 -2.47 -15.13 -13.48
CA PRO A 272 -3.18 -14.16 -12.67
C PRO A 272 -4.70 -14.37 -12.66
N LEU A 273 -5.33 -14.05 -11.53
CA LEU A 273 -6.79 -13.97 -11.36
C LEU A 273 -7.21 -12.50 -11.38
N PRO A 274 -7.72 -11.95 -12.51
CA PRO A 274 -8.00 -10.52 -12.63
C PRO A 274 -8.99 -10.00 -11.57
N ASP A 275 -9.99 -10.82 -11.25
CA ASP A 275 -11.09 -10.46 -10.34
C ASP A 275 -10.85 -10.91 -8.89
N SER A 276 -9.58 -11.03 -8.47
CA SER A 276 -9.25 -11.52 -7.12
C SER A 276 -9.53 -10.54 -5.99
N TYR A 277 -9.79 -9.27 -6.32
CA TYR A 277 -9.97 -8.23 -5.32
C TYR A 277 -11.12 -8.55 -4.35
N ARG A 278 -10.79 -8.61 -3.05
CA ARG A 278 -11.68 -8.91 -1.92
C ARG A 278 -12.34 -10.29 -1.96
N GLN A 279 -11.87 -11.19 -2.80
CA GLN A 279 -12.35 -12.55 -2.86
C GLN A 279 -11.71 -13.42 -1.79
N GLU A 280 -12.45 -14.41 -1.33
CA GLU A 280 -11.99 -15.40 -0.35
C GLU A 280 -11.55 -16.69 -1.06
N TYR A 281 -10.40 -17.18 -0.64
CA TYR A 281 -9.75 -18.34 -1.22
C TYR A 281 -9.33 -19.32 -0.14
N ARG A 282 -9.08 -20.55 -0.56
CA ARG A 282 -8.39 -21.57 0.21
C ARG A 282 -7.25 -22.09 -0.63
N PHE A 283 -6.02 -22.09 -0.11
CA PHE A 283 -4.96 -22.88 -0.72
C PHE A 283 -4.65 -24.13 0.10
N THR A 284 -4.22 -25.20 -0.56
CA THR A 284 -3.75 -26.43 0.07
C THR A 284 -2.39 -26.83 -0.48
N LEU A 285 -1.55 -27.41 0.36
CA LEU A 285 -0.24 -27.97 0.04
C LEU A 285 -0.24 -29.48 0.30
N THR A 286 0.30 -30.23 -0.66
CA THR A 286 0.56 -31.67 -0.55
C THR A 286 1.95 -31.98 -1.07
N ALA A 287 2.60 -33.04 -0.58
CA ALA A 287 3.89 -33.49 -1.07
C ALA A 287 3.78 -34.88 -1.72
N ALA A 288 3.42 -34.91 -3.00
CA ALA A 288 3.21 -36.15 -3.73
C ALA A 288 4.52 -36.94 -3.88
N GLY A 289 4.52 -38.20 -3.44
CA GLY A 289 5.69 -39.08 -3.51
C GLY A 289 6.78 -38.79 -2.46
N ALA A 290 6.60 -37.82 -1.57
CA ALA A 290 7.53 -37.54 -0.48
C ALA A 290 7.38 -38.58 0.65
N ARG A 291 8.52 -39.01 1.22
CA ARG A 291 8.58 -39.96 2.33
C ARG A 291 9.18 -39.29 3.58
N PRO A 292 8.92 -39.82 4.79
CA PRO A 292 9.60 -39.35 6.01
C PRO A 292 11.12 -39.29 5.81
N GLY A 293 11.75 -38.18 6.20
CA GLY A 293 13.18 -37.91 6.02
C GLY A 293 13.59 -37.39 4.62
N SER A 294 12.66 -37.36 3.67
CA SER A 294 12.85 -36.83 2.30
C SER A 294 11.77 -35.81 1.93
N ALA A 295 11.16 -35.18 2.94
CA ALA A 295 10.02 -34.28 2.81
C ALA A 295 10.38 -32.87 3.26
N VAL A 296 9.65 -31.87 2.78
CA VAL A 296 9.77 -30.48 3.24
C VAL A 296 8.82 -30.18 4.40
N THR A 297 9.04 -29.06 5.09
CA THR A 297 8.09 -28.51 6.07
C THR A 297 7.79 -27.05 5.76
N PHE A 298 6.67 -26.56 6.26
CA PHE A 298 6.28 -25.16 6.16
C PHE A 298 6.24 -24.50 7.53
N ARG A 299 6.53 -23.20 7.53
CA ARG A 299 6.51 -22.36 8.73
C ARG A 299 5.08 -21.98 9.09
N PHE A 300 4.77 -21.94 10.38
CA PHE A 300 3.48 -21.50 10.89
C PHE A 300 3.64 -20.75 12.22
N SER A 301 2.66 -19.93 12.56
CA SER A 301 2.50 -19.33 13.89
C SER A 301 1.51 -20.16 14.70
N PRO A 302 1.80 -20.52 15.96
CA PRO A 302 0.86 -21.22 16.83
C PRO A 302 -0.29 -20.33 17.33
N ILE A 303 -0.17 -19.01 17.18
CA ILE A 303 -1.24 -18.04 17.50
C ILE A 303 -1.87 -17.50 16.21
N ASP A 304 -3.13 -17.05 16.29
CA ASP A 304 -3.82 -16.37 15.19
C ASP A 304 -3.13 -15.02 14.91
N VAL A 305 -2.34 -14.99 13.83
CA VAL A 305 -1.66 -13.80 13.32
C VAL A 305 -2.38 -13.23 12.10
N TYR A 306 -3.40 -13.95 11.59
CA TYR A 306 -4.15 -13.60 10.40
C TYR A 306 -5.65 -13.82 10.59
N SER A 307 -6.31 -12.77 11.10
CA SER A 307 -7.73 -12.79 11.46
C SER A 307 -8.72 -12.99 10.31
N GLU A 308 -8.28 -12.83 9.06
CA GLU A 308 -9.11 -13.00 7.85
C GLU A 308 -9.01 -14.42 7.25
N GLY A 309 -8.44 -15.36 8.01
CA GLY A 309 -8.22 -16.72 7.56
C GLY A 309 -8.11 -17.74 8.69
N ARG A 310 -8.04 -19.01 8.31
CA ARG A 310 -7.83 -20.14 9.21
C ARG A 310 -6.91 -21.17 8.58
N ARG A 311 -5.99 -21.73 9.36
CA ARG A 311 -5.18 -22.88 8.95
C ARG A 311 -6.03 -24.14 8.90
N LEU A 312 -5.69 -25.02 7.96
CA LEU A 312 -6.37 -26.28 7.72
C LEU A 312 -5.38 -27.45 7.78
N GLU A 313 -5.83 -28.57 8.35
CA GLU A 313 -5.25 -29.91 8.18
C GLU A 313 -6.30 -30.77 7.47
N GLY A 314 -6.03 -31.15 6.22
CA GLY A 314 -7.04 -31.67 5.31
C GLY A 314 -8.16 -30.65 5.07
N ASN A 315 -9.37 -30.97 5.54
CA ASN A 315 -10.54 -30.08 5.48
C ASN A 315 -10.97 -29.55 6.85
N VAL A 316 -10.16 -29.75 7.90
CA VAL A 316 -10.50 -29.39 9.27
C VAL A 316 -9.73 -28.14 9.68
N GLU A 317 -10.43 -27.13 10.19
CA GLU A 317 -9.80 -25.95 10.78
C GLU A 317 -8.96 -26.33 12.00
N THR A 318 -7.77 -25.77 12.09
CA THR A 318 -6.82 -26.05 13.17
C THR A 318 -6.19 -24.75 13.65
N ASP A 319 -5.78 -24.69 14.91
CA ASP A 319 -5.18 -23.50 15.52
C ASP A 319 -3.92 -23.01 14.80
N GLY A 320 -3.67 -21.71 14.91
CA GLY A 320 -2.54 -21.02 14.29
C GLY A 320 -2.74 -20.72 12.81
N ASP A 321 -1.71 -20.15 12.18
CA ASP A 321 -1.72 -19.74 10.77
C ASP A 321 -0.44 -20.14 10.06
N LEU A 322 -0.54 -20.49 8.77
CA LEU A 322 0.64 -20.57 7.92
C LEU A 322 1.29 -19.19 7.79
N ILE A 323 2.62 -19.16 7.69
CA ILE A 323 3.33 -17.93 7.32
C ILE A 323 3.38 -17.88 5.79
N PHE A 324 2.54 -17.00 5.22
CA PHE A 324 2.40 -16.83 3.79
C PHE A 324 2.21 -15.38 3.40
N ARG A 325 2.44 -15.10 2.12
CA ARG A 325 2.16 -13.84 1.46
C ARG A 325 1.60 -14.09 0.07
N PRO A 326 0.39 -13.59 -0.27
CA PRO A 326 -0.08 -13.63 -1.65
C PRO A 326 0.75 -12.73 -2.55
N ALA A 327 1.09 -13.22 -3.74
CA ALA A 327 1.75 -12.46 -4.79
C ALA A 327 0.71 -11.99 -5.82
N TYR A 328 0.97 -10.81 -6.40
CA TYR A 328 0.07 -10.18 -7.36
C TYR A 328 0.84 -9.81 -8.63
N ALA A 329 0.18 -9.94 -9.78
CA ALA A 329 0.72 -9.43 -11.03
C ALA A 329 0.88 -7.91 -10.95
N GLU A 330 2.03 -7.41 -11.40
CA GLU A 330 2.25 -5.96 -11.49
C GLU A 330 1.17 -5.34 -12.38
N ARG A 331 0.53 -4.29 -11.86
CA ARG A 331 -0.52 -3.56 -12.58
C ARG A 331 -0.32 -2.07 -12.42
N VAL A 332 -0.07 -1.43 -13.56
CA VAL A 332 -0.09 0.03 -13.69
C VAL A 332 -1.54 0.48 -13.73
N LEU A 333 -1.93 1.30 -12.76
CA LEU A 333 -3.27 1.89 -12.67
C LEU A 333 -3.40 3.10 -13.58
N VAL A 334 -2.34 3.92 -13.62
CA VAL A 334 -2.22 5.07 -14.50
C VAL A 334 -0.75 5.35 -14.77
N GLU A 335 -0.46 5.79 -15.98
CA GLU A 335 0.81 6.39 -16.37
C GLU A 335 0.50 7.60 -17.25
N THR A 336 1.00 8.77 -16.86
CA THR A 336 0.66 10.02 -17.55
C THR A 336 1.87 10.96 -17.57
N PRO A 337 2.18 11.57 -18.72
CA PRO A 337 3.20 12.62 -18.79
C PRO A 337 2.81 13.81 -17.90
N LEU A 338 3.72 14.27 -17.06
CA LEU A 338 3.49 15.42 -16.18
C LEU A 338 3.32 16.73 -16.97
N ASP A 339 3.82 16.79 -18.20
CA ASP A 339 3.62 17.93 -19.10
C ASP A 339 2.15 18.11 -19.54
N GLN A 340 1.31 17.09 -19.35
CA GLN A 340 -0.13 17.17 -19.61
C GLN A 340 -0.93 17.59 -18.36
N ALA A 341 -0.28 17.74 -17.20
CA ALA A 341 -0.93 18.09 -15.96
C ALA A 341 -1.35 19.57 -15.92
N LEU A 342 -2.39 19.87 -15.14
CA LEU A 342 -2.83 21.25 -14.93
C LEU A 342 -1.93 21.93 -13.90
N TRP A 343 -1.21 22.96 -14.33
CA TRP A 343 -0.34 23.75 -13.46
C TRP A 343 -1.07 24.92 -12.81
N SER A 344 -0.88 25.06 -11.49
CA SER A 344 -1.28 26.25 -10.73
C SER A 344 -0.04 27.04 -10.31
N GLY A 345 0.24 28.13 -11.02
CA GLY A 345 1.33 29.05 -10.68
C GLY A 345 1.19 29.74 -9.32
N LEU A 346 -0.03 29.79 -8.75
CA LEU A 346 -0.27 30.34 -7.42
C LEU A 346 0.19 29.40 -6.30
N THR A 347 -0.04 28.10 -6.47
CA THR A 347 0.20 27.09 -5.41
C THR A 347 1.45 26.28 -5.64
N GLY A 348 2.01 26.31 -6.86
CA GLY A 348 3.14 25.48 -7.23
C GLY A 348 2.77 24.00 -7.43
N VAL A 349 1.51 23.72 -7.78
CA VAL A 349 0.95 22.36 -7.82
C VAL A 349 0.63 21.97 -9.26
N LEU A 350 1.09 20.78 -9.64
CA LEU A 350 0.60 20.05 -10.81
C LEU A 350 -0.54 19.14 -10.37
N GLU A 351 -1.66 19.22 -11.06
CA GLU A 351 -2.79 18.33 -10.90
C GLU A 351 -2.91 17.43 -12.13
N VAL A 352 -2.61 16.14 -11.94
CA VAL A 352 -2.83 15.10 -12.93
C VAL A 352 -4.23 14.55 -12.70
N THR A 353 -5.09 14.59 -13.71
CA THR A 353 -6.43 14.00 -13.66
C THR A 353 -6.59 12.93 -14.72
N PHE A 354 -7.35 11.89 -14.40
CA PHE A 354 -7.59 10.74 -15.26
C PHE A 354 -8.95 10.12 -14.95
N GLU A 355 -9.42 9.25 -15.84
CA GLU A 355 -10.63 8.47 -15.59
C GLU A 355 -10.47 7.64 -14.31
N PRO A 356 -11.50 7.56 -13.44
CA PRO A 356 -11.42 6.79 -12.20
C PRO A 356 -10.94 5.35 -12.45
N THR A 357 -9.87 4.95 -11.77
CA THR A 357 -9.18 3.67 -12.01
C THR A 357 -9.15 2.78 -10.78
N GLY A 358 -9.17 1.48 -11.06
CA GLY A 358 -9.02 0.38 -10.12
C GLY A 358 -10.18 0.18 -9.14
N PRO A 359 -10.21 -0.95 -8.45
CA PRO A 359 -10.50 -0.98 -7.02
C PRO A 359 -9.27 -0.48 -6.25
N THR A 360 -9.33 0.64 -5.56
CA THR A 360 -8.22 1.19 -4.77
C THR A 360 -8.48 1.25 -3.28
N ARG A 361 -9.68 0.85 -2.84
CA ARG A 361 -10.06 0.95 -1.45
C ARG A 361 -9.31 -0.09 -0.60
N ASP A 362 -8.76 0.37 0.51
CA ASP A 362 -7.98 -0.45 1.43
C ASP A 362 -6.81 -1.15 0.72
N CYS A 363 -6.16 -0.45 -0.20
CA CYS A 363 -4.96 -0.91 -0.92
C CYS A 363 -3.79 0.01 -0.62
N TYR A 364 -2.58 -0.55 -0.54
CA TYR A 364 -1.36 0.22 -0.68
C TYR A 364 -1.10 0.48 -2.17
N LEU A 365 -0.81 1.74 -2.49
CA LEU A 365 -0.46 2.21 -3.82
C LEU A 365 0.92 2.87 -3.76
N ARG A 366 1.60 2.96 -4.89
CA ARG A 366 2.84 3.72 -5.05
C ARG A 366 2.67 4.72 -6.18
N VAL A 367 2.96 5.99 -5.89
CA VAL A 367 3.20 6.99 -6.94
C VAL A 367 4.69 7.02 -7.22
N THR A 368 5.06 6.91 -8.49
CA THR A 368 6.45 7.03 -8.98
C THR A 368 6.52 8.17 -9.97
N ILE A 369 7.46 9.08 -9.74
CA ILE A 369 7.80 10.17 -10.64
C ILE A 369 9.08 9.74 -11.35
N GLN A 370 9.01 9.57 -12.67
CA GLN A 370 10.15 9.26 -13.52
C GLN A 370 10.58 10.53 -14.23
N ALA A 371 11.86 10.91 -14.11
CA ALA A 371 12.39 12.04 -14.84
C ALA A 371 12.43 11.76 -16.36
N GLY A 372 12.26 12.80 -17.16
CA GLY A 372 12.38 12.74 -18.62
C GLY A 372 13.76 13.22 -19.08
N ASP A 373 13.78 14.04 -20.13
CA ASP A 373 15.00 14.68 -20.65
C ASP A 373 15.63 15.67 -19.66
N ARG A 374 14.85 16.13 -18.67
CA ARG A 374 15.32 17.04 -17.63
C ARG A 374 14.92 16.57 -16.23
N PRO A 375 15.72 16.89 -15.21
CA PRO A 375 15.37 16.60 -13.83
C PRO A 375 14.11 17.37 -13.39
N VAL A 376 13.32 16.75 -12.52
CA VAL A 376 12.14 17.37 -11.91
C VAL A 376 12.44 17.71 -10.46
N ILE A 377 12.20 18.95 -10.05
CA ILE A 377 12.36 19.36 -8.66
C ILE A 377 11.00 19.21 -7.97
N VAL A 378 10.91 18.28 -7.03
CA VAL A 378 9.67 17.97 -6.28
C VAL A 378 9.81 18.38 -4.82
N HIS A 379 8.71 18.77 -4.20
CA HIS A 379 8.69 19.13 -2.78
C HIS A 379 8.48 17.91 -1.91
N TRP A 380 9.09 17.89 -0.73
CA TRP A 380 8.86 16.89 0.30
C TRP A 380 8.52 17.54 1.65
N SER A 381 7.91 16.78 2.55
CA SER A 381 7.42 17.18 3.87
C SER A 381 7.82 16.18 4.94
N TRP A 382 7.91 16.62 6.20
CA TRP A 382 8.01 15.71 7.35
C TRP A 382 6.70 14.92 7.60
N VAL A 383 5.59 15.37 7.01
CA VAL A 383 4.32 14.65 7.07
C VAL A 383 4.31 13.55 6.02
N ARG A 384 4.22 12.31 6.46
CA ARG A 384 4.05 11.15 5.58
C ARG A 384 2.57 10.98 5.22
N PRO A 385 2.24 10.49 4.01
CA PRO A 385 0.88 10.15 3.67
C PRO A 385 0.37 8.97 4.54
N PRO A 386 -0.95 8.70 4.55
CA PRO A 386 -1.50 7.50 5.15
C PRO A 386 -0.71 6.24 4.74
N GLY A 387 -0.51 5.31 5.66
CA GLY A 387 0.44 4.20 5.53
C GLY A 387 1.80 4.49 6.16
N GLY A 388 2.19 5.76 6.34
CA GLY A 388 3.31 6.15 7.18
C GLY A 388 4.70 5.78 6.63
N LEU A 389 4.79 5.45 5.34
CA LEU A 389 6.01 5.03 4.67
C LEU A 389 6.78 6.24 4.10
N PRO A 390 8.12 6.26 4.20
CA PRO A 390 8.91 7.35 3.65
C PRO A 390 8.91 7.33 2.13
N LEU A 391 9.25 8.45 1.51
CA LEU A 391 9.60 8.47 0.09
C LEU A 391 10.92 7.73 -0.15
N SER A 392 11.10 7.21 -1.36
CA SER A 392 12.34 6.60 -1.82
C SER A 392 12.83 7.34 -3.06
N SER A 393 14.14 7.58 -3.18
CA SER A 393 14.77 8.16 -4.36
C SER A 393 15.81 7.19 -4.92
N ALA A 394 15.78 6.95 -6.23
CA ALA A 394 16.84 6.19 -6.89
C ALA A 394 18.16 6.98 -6.96
N ASP A 395 18.07 8.32 -6.91
CA ASP A 395 19.21 9.23 -7.01
C ASP A 395 19.91 9.48 -5.67
N ASP A 396 19.18 9.26 -4.57
CA ASP A 396 19.68 9.42 -3.20
C ASP A 396 19.09 8.32 -2.31
N PRO A 397 19.82 7.21 -2.12
CA PRO A 397 19.39 6.13 -1.22
C PRO A 397 19.24 6.56 0.24
N GLY A 398 19.82 7.72 0.62
CA GLY A 398 19.67 8.36 1.93
C GLY A 398 18.53 9.39 1.99
N ALA A 399 17.59 9.33 1.04
CA ALA A 399 16.46 10.25 0.91
C ALA A 399 15.80 10.58 2.26
N PRO A 400 15.27 11.81 2.41
CA PRO A 400 14.70 12.26 3.67
C PRO A 400 13.60 11.31 4.17
N ALA A 401 13.60 11.05 5.46
CA ALA A 401 12.62 10.17 6.12
C ALA A 401 11.17 10.72 6.11
N GLY A 402 10.89 11.75 5.33
CA GLY A 402 9.57 12.36 5.14
C GLY A 402 8.80 11.72 3.98
N GLY A 403 7.81 12.44 3.46
CA GLY A 403 7.05 12.05 2.27
C GLY A 403 6.97 13.14 1.22
N LEU A 404 6.62 12.77 -0.01
CA LEU A 404 6.37 13.74 -1.08
C LEU A 404 5.19 14.67 -0.71
N VAL A 405 5.27 15.94 -1.10
CA VAL A 405 4.12 16.86 -1.01
C VAL A 405 3.14 16.52 -2.11
N LEU A 406 2.30 15.53 -1.84
CA LEU A 406 1.27 15.04 -2.76
C LEU A 406 -0.08 14.86 -2.09
N ASN A 407 -1.13 14.74 -2.91
CA ASN A 407 -2.45 14.33 -2.48
C ASN A 407 -3.07 13.42 -3.56
N ALA A 408 -3.78 12.37 -3.17
CA ALA A 408 -4.55 11.55 -4.09
C ALA A 408 -6.02 11.97 -4.07
N LEU A 409 -6.65 12.03 -5.23
CA LEU A 409 -8.04 12.43 -5.43
C LEU A 409 -8.86 11.23 -5.88
N TYR A 410 -10.07 11.09 -5.34
CA TYR A 410 -10.94 9.95 -5.57
C TYR A 410 -12.28 10.37 -6.18
N ALA A 411 -12.88 9.45 -6.92
CA ALA A 411 -14.23 9.56 -7.46
C ALA A 411 -15.31 9.24 -6.42
N ASP A 412 -14.95 8.55 -5.34
CA ASP A 412 -15.80 8.46 -4.16
C ASP A 412 -16.20 9.88 -3.71
N ASP A 413 -17.51 10.07 -3.60
CA ASP A 413 -18.11 11.31 -3.15
C ASP A 413 -18.65 11.14 -1.73
N VAL A 414 -18.31 12.05 -0.82
CA VAL A 414 -19.01 12.09 0.47
C VAL A 414 -20.25 12.97 0.34
N PRO A 415 -21.44 12.48 0.69
CA PRO A 415 -22.60 13.36 0.81
C PRO A 415 -22.30 14.41 1.87
N VAL A 416 -22.33 15.69 1.50
CA VAL A 416 -22.01 16.81 2.41
C VAL A 416 -22.90 16.77 3.66
N LEU A 417 -24.16 16.35 3.51
CA LEU A 417 -25.09 16.12 4.61
C LEU A 417 -24.65 15.02 5.58
N GLY A 418 -23.96 13.98 5.09
CA GLY A 418 -23.36 12.93 5.92
C GLY A 418 -22.20 13.45 6.77
N VAL A 419 -21.33 14.30 6.19
CA VAL A 419 -20.24 14.98 6.92
C VAL A 419 -20.79 15.93 7.97
N LEU A 420 -21.77 16.76 7.59
CA LEU A 420 -22.44 17.69 8.52
C LEU A 420 -23.19 16.94 9.63
N GLY A 421 -23.82 15.81 9.32
CA GLY A 421 -24.48 14.95 10.31
C GLY A 421 -23.49 14.24 11.24
N GLY A 422 -22.29 13.91 10.76
CA GLY A 422 -21.19 13.40 11.58
C GLY A 422 -20.65 14.46 12.54
N LEU A 423 -20.39 15.66 12.03
CA LEU A 423 -19.99 16.83 12.82
C LEU A 423 -21.06 17.20 13.85
N ALA A 424 -22.34 17.29 13.45
CA ALA A 424 -23.43 17.60 14.37
C ALA A 424 -23.54 16.57 15.51
N ARG A 425 -23.35 15.27 15.23
CA ARG A 425 -23.31 14.23 16.28
C ARG A 425 -22.05 14.30 17.15
N GLY A 426 -20.92 14.70 16.59
CA GLY A 426 -19.67 14.94 17.33
C GLY A 426 -19.79 16.15 18.26
N TYR A 427 -20.26 17.28 17.74
CA TYR A 427 -20.56 18.48 18.51
C TYR A 427 -21.66 18.22 19.53
N ALA A 428 -22.73 17.49 19.21
CA ALA A 428 -23.73 17.10 20.19
C ALA A 428 -23.09 16.30 21.34
N ARG A 429 -22.23 15.32 21.07
CA ARG A 429 -21.51 14.60 22.13
C ARG A 429 -20.60 15.49 22.98
N LEU A 430 -19.96 16.50 22.37
CA LEU A 430 -19.17 17.50 23.06
C LEU A 430 -20.03 18.42 23.94
N PHE A 431 -21.14 18.93 23.41
CA PHE A 431 -22.11 19.74 24.14
C PHE A 431 -22.79 18.96 25.29
N TRP A 432 -23.07 17.68 25.12
CA TRP A 432 -23.58 16.82 26.18
C TRP A 432 -22.56 16.53 27.28
N ARG A 433 -21.26 16.67 27.01
CA ARG A 433 -20.19 16.52 28.01
C ARG A 433 -19.81 17.82 28.71
N ASP A 434 -20.15 18.98 28.14
CA ASP A 434 -19.89 20.29 28.72
C ASP A 434 -21.14 21.21 28.67
N PRO A 435 -22.00 21.16 29.70
CA PRO A 435 -23.24 21.93 29.73
C PRO A 435 -23.00 23.44 29.81
N TRP A 436 -21.86 23.89 30.34
CA TRP A 436 -21.54 25.32 30.48
C TRP A 436 -21.16 25.94 29.14
N LEU A 437 -20.28 25.27 28.39
CA LEU A 437 -19.96 25.70 27.03
C LEU A 437 -21.21 25.72 26.14
N THR A 438 -22.10 24.75 26.34
CA THR A 438 -23.41 24.69 25.67
C THR A 438 -24.28 25.90 25.99
N ALA A 439 -24.45 26.21 27.28
CA ALA A 439 -25.27 27.34 27.72
C ALA A 439 -24.73 28.68 27.20
N ALA A 440 -23.40 28.86 27.22
CA ALA A 440 -22.74 30.05 26.69
C ALA A 440 -22.96 30.17 25.17
N TYR A 441 -22.81 29.09 24.42
CA TYR A 441 -23.04 29.08 22.97
C TYR A 441 -24.51 29.40 22.62
N ILE A 442 -25.47 28.81 23.33
CA ILE A 442 -26.89 29.10 23.16
C ILE A 442 -27.19 30.58 23.44
N ALA A 443 -26.62 31.15 24.50
CA ALA A 443 -26.82 32.57 24.83
C ALA A 443 -26.30 33.50 23.73
N VAL A 444 -25.13 33.19 23.15
CA VAL A 444 -24.55 33.97 22.03
C VAL A 444 -25.42 33.87 20.78
N VAL A 445 -25.85 32.67 20.40
CA VAL A 445 -26.70 32.46 19.22
C VAL A 445 -28.07 33.12 19.40
N ALA A 446 -28.68 32.99 20.58
CA ALA A 446 -29.95 33.63 20.90
C ALA A 446 -29.83 35.17 20.88
N GLY A 447 -28.73 35.72 21.42
CA GLY A 447 -28.43 37.15 21.37
C GLY A 447 -28.28 37.67 19.94
N ALA A 448 -27.55 36.94 19.09
CA ALA A 448 -27.39 37.26 17.68
C ALA A 448 -28.73 37.21 16.92
N LEU A 449 -29.54 36.18 17.15
CA LEU A 449 -30.88 36.07 16.56
C LEU A 449 -31.81 37.20 17.02
N ALA A 450 -31.82 37.52 18.31
CA ALA A 450 -32.58 38.63 18.85
C ALA A 450 -32.16 39.97 18.23
N TRP A 451 -30.85 40.18 18.03
CA TRP A 451 -30.31 41.36 17.37
C TRP A 451 -30.76 41.45 15.91
N VAL A 452 -30.69 40.35 15.15
CA VAL A 452 -31.17 40.30 13.76
C VAL A 452 -32.67 40.58 13.68
N VAL A 453 -33.48 39.99 14.56
CA VAL A 453 -34.93 40.23 14.62
C VAL A 453 -35.24 41.68 14.96
N ARG A 454 -34.49 42.28 15.90
CA ARG A 454 -34.64 43.69 16.27
C ARG A 454 -34.32 44.60 15.09
N ARG A 455 -33.20 44.36 14.40
CA ARG A 455 -32.80 45.11 13.19
C ARG A 455 -33.82 44.98 12.05
N ALA A 456 -34.39 43.79 11.88
CA ALA A 456 -35.45 43.56 10.89
C ALA A 456 -36.75 44.31 11.25
N ARG A 457 -37.08 44.44 12.54
CA ARG A 457 -38.21 45.26 13.01
C ARG A 457 -37.95 46.76 12.84
N GLU A 458 -36.75 47.23 13.13
CA GLU A 458 -36.36 48.65 12.96
C GLU A 458 -36.39 49.09 11.48
N SER A 459 -35.99 48.21 10.54
CA SER A 459 -36.12 48.52 9.11
C SER A 459 -37.57 48.55 8.62
N TRP A 460 -38.47 47.88 9.33
CA TRP A 460 -39.91 47.85 9.03
C TRP A 460 -40.64 49.12 9.49
N SER A 461 -40.17 49.78 10.56
CA SER A 461 -40.78 51.01 11.07
C SER A 461 -40.42 52.26 10.25
N HIS A 462 -39.32 52.23 9.50
CA HIS A 462 -38.87 53.35 8.66
C HIS A 462 -39.36 53.26 7.20
N GLY A 463 -40.18 52.26 6.88
CA GLY A 463 -40.70 52.00 5.52
C GLY A 463 -42.20 52.21 5.33
N ARG A 464 -42.89 52.84 6.29
CA ARG A 464 -44.26 53.35 6.15
C ARG A 464 -44.26 54.83 5.87
#